data_AF-A0A1B2Z550-F1
#
_entry.id   AF-A0A1B2Z550-F1
#
_cell.length_a   1.000
_cell.length_b   1.000
_cell.length_c   1.000
_cell.angle_alpha   90.00
_cell.angle_beta   90.00
_cell.angle_gamma   90.00
#
_symmetry.space_group_name_H-M   'P 1'
#
loop_
_entity.id
_entity.type
_entity.pdbx_description
1 polymer ?
#
loop_
_entity_poly.entity_id
_entity_poly.type
_entity_poly.pdbx_seq_one_letter_code
_entity_poly.pdbx_strand_id
1 'polypeptide(L)'
;MFDENTKENLKHYVYLLIDPENNEPFYVGKGQDDRVFAHINQDIVEGNENLKYQEIRRIGTKNVKHVIVRHGLSNSAAFAVEASLIDTFRYIPSFNKFARGNIQGGYNSIEKGLMSSNEIISIYNAELLK
;
A
#
# COMPACT_ATOMS: atom_id res chain seq x y z
N MET A 1 -5.95 -7.45 9.18
CA MET A 1 -6.12 -6.29 10.08
C MET A 1 -4.87 -6.12 10.90
N PHE A 2 -4.57 -4.88 11.29
CA PHE A 2 -3.45 -4.53 12.14
C PHE A 2 -3.86 -4.58 13.62
N ASP A 3 -2.95 -5.01 14.49
CA ASP A 3 -3.09 -4.86 15.94
C ASP A 3 -2.88 -3.40 16.38
N GLU A 4 -3.22 -3.07 17.63
CA GLU A 4 -3.14 -1.69 18.16
C GLU A 4 -1.73 -1.11 18.12
N ASN A 5 -0.73 -1.88 18.56
CA ASN A 5 0.67 -1.44 18.54
C ASN A 5 1.15 -1.17 17.10
N THR A 6 0.78 -2.04 16.16
CA THR A 6 1.02 -1.82 14.74
C THR A 6 0.37 -0.52 14.28
N LYS A 7 -0.90 -0.24 14.61
CA LYS A 7 -1.61 0.98 14.20
C LYS A 7 -0.92 2.25 14.71
N GLU A 8 -0.53 2.27 15.99
CA GLU A 8 0.16 3.40 16.62
C GLU A 8 1.47 3.75 15.90
N ASN A 9 2.25 2.73 15.52
CA ASN A 9 3.53 2.92 14.85
C ASN A 9 3.37 3.16 13.34
N LEU A 10 2.37 2.53 12.71
CA LEU A 10 2.09 2.63 11.28
C LEU A 10 1.70 4.06 10.88
N LYS A 11 1.02 4.81 11.76
CA LYS A 11 0.54 6.18 11.52
C LYS A 11 -0.18 6.27 10.17
N HIS A 12 0.28 7.17 9.29
CA HIS A 12 -0.16 7.19 7.91
C HIS A 12 0.75 6.34 7.02
N TYR A 13 0.16 5.73 6.01
CA TYR A 13 0.87 4.89 5.06
C TYR A 13 0.27 5.01 3.67
N VAL A 14 1.03 4.59 2.66
CA VAL A 14 0.54 4.46 1.28
C VAL A 14 0.61 2.99 0.90
N TYR A 15 -0.38 2.50 0.17
CA TYR A 15 -0.50 1.10 -0.23
C TYR A 15 -0.98 0.98 -1.68
N LEU A 16 -0.70 -0.18 -2.25
CA LEU A 16 -1.23 -0.60 -3.56
C LEU A 16 -2.19 -1.76 -3.37
N LEU A 17 -3.26 -1.80 -4.17
CA LEU A 17 -3.98 -3.04 -4.44
C LEU A 17 -3.53 -3.57 -5.80
N ILE A 18 -3.26 -4.87 -5.84
CA ILE A 18 -2.60 -5.55 -6.94
C ILE A 18 -3.51 -6.67 -7.43
N ASP A 19 -3.70 -6.72 -8.73
CA ASP A 19 -4.38 -7.82 -9.40
C ASP A 19 -3.47 -9.05 -9.38
N PRO A 20 -3.90 -10.18 -8.77
CA PRO A 20 -3.09 -11.38 -8.70
C PRO A 20 -2.81 -12.03 -10.06
N GLU A 21 -3.62 -11.77 -11.10
CA GLU A 21 -3.52 -12.40 -12.42
C GLU A 21 -2.32 -11.87 -13.22
N ASN A 22 -2.07 -10.56 -13.17
CA ASN A 22 -0.99 -9.90 -13.92
C ASN A 22 0.10 -9.29 -13.01
N ASN A 23 -0.11 -9.27 -11.69
CA ASN A 23 0.74 -8.60 -10.70
C ASN A 23 0.91 -7.09 -10.94
N GLU A 24 -0.08 -6.44 -11.55
CA GLU A 24 -0.12 -5.00 -11.75
C GLU A 24 -1.01 -4.33 -10.70
N PRO A 25 -0.59 -3.17 -10.14
CA PRO A 25 -1.44 -2.43 -9.24
C PRO A 25 -2.55 -1.72 -10.01
N PHE A 26 -3.78 -1.91 -9.56
CA PHE A 26 -4.96 -1.25 -10.11
C PHE A 26 -5.44 -0.08 -9.24
N TYR A 27 -4.90 0.07 -8.03
CA TYR A 27 -5.27 1.14 -7.11
C TYR A 27 -4.11 1.57 -6.22
N VAL A 28 -4.02 2.88 -5.98
CA VAL A 28 -3.14 3.51 -5.00
C VAL A 28 -4.03 4.17 -3.95
N GLY A 29 -3.72 3.96 -2.68
CA GLY A 29 -4.43 4.62 -1.60
C GLY A 29 -3.51 5.03 -0.46
N LYS A 30 -3.85 6.14 0.19
CA LYS A 30 -3.35 6.50 1.51
C LYS A 30 -4.26 5.93 2.59
N GLY A 31 -3.67 5.36 3.63
CA GLY A 31 -4.37 4.76 4.76
C GLY A 31 -3.92 5.26 6.12
N GLN A 32 -4.81 5.05 7.08
CA GLN A 32 -4.57 5.02 8.52
C GLN A 32 -5.35 3.80 9.05
N ASP A 33 -4.87 3.20 10.14
CA ASP A 33 -5.48 2.00 10.74
C ASP A 33 -5.70 0.90 9.70
N ASP A 34 -6.87 0.25 9.71
CA ASP A 34 -7.23 -0.84 8.82
C ASP A 34 -7.74 -0.40 7.44
N ARG A 35 -7.53 0.85 7.01
CA ARG A 35 -8.12 1.37 5.75
C ARG A 35 -7.83 0.50 4.52
N VAL A 36 -6.63 -0.08 4.40
CA VAL A 36 -6.31 -1.01 3.29
C VAL A 36 -7.26 -2.22 3.28
N PHE A 37 -7.51 -2.82 4.45
CA PHE A 37 -8.42 -3.95 4.60
C PHE A 37 -9.87 -3.50 4.39
N ALA A 38 -10.25 -2.34 4.93
CA ALA A 38 -11.59 -1.79 4.76
C ALA A 38 -11.93 -1.51 3.28
N HIS A 39 -10.95 -1.08 2.47
CA HIS A 39 -11.15 -0.98 1.01
C HIS A 39 -11.25 -2.35 0.34
N ILE A 40 -10.40 -3.32 0.69
CA ILE A 40 -10.48 -4.68 0.13
C ILE A 40 -11.84 -5.33 0.44
N ASN A 41 -12.34 -5.15 1.66
CA ASN A 41 -13.61 -5.70 2.12
C ASN A 41 -14.83 -4.89 1.67
N GLN A 42 -14.63 -3.72 1.06
CA GLN A 42 -15.70 -2.78 0.70
C GLN A 42 -16.50 -2.27 1.91
N ASP A 43 -15.87 -2.16 3.07
CA ASP A 43 -16.48 -1.68 4.33
C ASP A 43 -16.64 -0.15 4.36
N ILE A 44 -16.05 0.56 3.39
CA ILE A 44 -16.12 2.03 3.29
C ILE A 44 -17.17 2.41 2.25
N VAL A 45 -18.24 3.05 2.72
CA VAL A 45 -19.29 3.62 1.87
C VAL A 45 -18.74 4.89 1.22
N GLU A 46 -18.41 4.79 -0.06
CA GLU A 46 -18.05 5.93 -0.92
C GLU A 46 -19.13 6.07 -2.01
N GLY A 47 -19.41 7.30 -2.45
CA GLY A 47 -20.41 7.58 -3.50
C GLY A 47 -20.16 6.84 -4.82
N ASN A 48 -21.21 6.77 -5.66
CA ASN A 48 -21.39 5.87 -6.83
C ASN A 48 -20.15 5.50 -7.68
N GLU A 49 -20.19 4.24 -8.15
CA GLU A 49 -19.31 3.60 -9.14
C GLU A 49 -17.81 3.83 -8.97
N ASN A 50 -17.27 3.25 -7.90
CA ASN A 50 -15.83 3.20 -7.70
C ASN A 50 -15.21 2.09 -8.57
N LEU A 51 -14.46 2.45 -9.61
CA LEU A 51 -13.72 1.53 -10.48
C LEU A 51 -12.91 0.50 -9.68
N LYS A 52 -12.33 0.92 -8.54
CA LYS A 52 -11.59 0.01 -7.65
C LYS A 52 -12.46 -1.11 -7.09
N TYR A 53 -13.72 -0.84 -6.74
CA TYR A 53 -14.64 -1.84 -6.21
C TYR A 53 -15.17 -2.77 -7.30
N GLN A 54 -15.24 -2.31 -8.56
CA GLN A 54 -15.49 -3.20 -9.69
C GLN A 54 -14.33 -4.20 -9.84
N GLU A 55 -13.08 -3.75 -9.80
CA GLU A 55 -11.90 -4.63 -9.83
C GLU A 55 -11.87 -5.59 -8.63
N ILE A 56 -12.10 -5.10 -7.41
CA ILE A 56 -12.16 -5.95 -6.21
C ILE A 56 -13.24 -7.02 -6.33
N ARG A 57 -14.42 -6.70 -6.90
CA ARG A 57 -15.48 -7.68 -7.13
C ARG A 57 -15.11 -8.69 -8.22
N ARG A 58 -14.44 -8.26 -9.30
CA ARG A 58 -13.95 -9.14 -10.37
C ARG A 58 -12.92 -10.14 -9.84
N ILE A 59 -11.94 -9.65 -9.08
CA ILE A 59 -10.85 -10.45 -8.50
C ILE A 59 -11.36 -11.34 -7.34
N GLY A 60 -12.33 -10.82 -6.57
CA GLY A 60 -12.79 -11.38 -5.32
C GLY A 60 -11.94 -10.89 -4.15
N THR A 61 -12.60 -10.43 -3.07
CA THR A 61 -11.95 -9.77 -1.91
C THR A 61 -10.81 -10.57 -1.30
N LYS A 62 -10.92 -11.91 -1.28
CA LYS A 62 -9.90 -12.82 -0.73
C LYS A 62 -8.65 -12.96 -1.61
N ASN A 63 -8.74 -12.61 -2.88
CA ASN A 63 -7.67 -12.81 -3.86
C ASN A 63 -6.90 -11.51 -4.16
N VAL A 64 -7.48 -10.35 -3.85
CA VAL A 64 -6.83 -9.05 -4.03
C VAL A 64 -5.55 -9.03 -3.20
N LYS A 65 -4.41 -8.85 -3.87
CA LYS A 65 -3.12 -8.66 -3.20
C LYS A 65 -2.98 -7.20 -2.79
N HIS A 66 -2.23 -6.94 -1.74
CA HIS A 66 -1.86 -5.59 -1.36
C HIS A 66 -0.43 -5.53 -0.83
N VAL A 67 0.17 -4.35 -0.93
CA VAL A 67 1.49 -4.06 -0.38
C VAL A 67 1.50 -2.65 0.19
N ILE A 68 2.14 -2.48 1.34
CA ILE A 68 2.40 -1.18 1.94
C ILE A 68 3.66 -0.62 1.29
N VAL A 69 3.55 0.55 0.67
CA VAL A 69 4.62 1.19 -0.10
C VAL A 69 5.58 1.94 0.81
N ARG A 70 5.02 2.73 1.72
CA ARG A 70 5.73 3.52 2.74
C ARG A 70 4.82 3.65 3.96
N HIS A 71 5.41 3.72 5.14
CA HIS A 71 4.70 3.70 6.43
C HIS A 71 5.39 4.53 7.51
N GLY A 72 4.68 4.79 8.62
CA GLY A 72 5.15 5.65 9.70
C GLY A 72 5.20 7.14 9.30
N LEU A 73 4.37 7.52 8.32
CA LEU A 73 4.40 8.85 7.71
C LEU A 73 3.54 9.85 8.48
N SER A 74 3.84 11.14 8.28
CA SER A 74 2.86 12.19 8.53
C SER A 74 1.76 12.15 7.45
N ASN A 75 0.61 12.75 7.75
CA ASN A 75 -0.49 12.82 6.77
C ASN A 75 -0.08 13.54 5.47
N SER A 76 0.67 14.65 5.58
CA SER A 76 1.14 15.42 4.42
C SER A 76 2.16 14.64 3.57
N ALA A 77 3.07 13.92 4.22
CA ALA A 77 4.03 13.06 3.50
C ALA A 77 3.30 11.93 2.78
N ALA A 78 2.35 11.27 3.44
CA ALA A 78 1.57 10.20 2.81
C ALA A 78 0.73 10.71 1.64
N PHE A 79 0.16 11.92 1.74
CA PHE A 79 -0.56 12.56 0.62
C PHE A 79 0.37 12.85 -0.57
N ALA A 80 1.56 13.40 -0.33
CA ALA A 80 2.54 13.67 -1.38
C ALA A 80 3.02 12.37 -2.06
N VAL A 81 3.24 11.30 -1.30
CA VAL A 81 3.63 9.99 -1.84
C VAL A 81 2.50 9.38 -2.67
N GLU A 82 1.26 9.40 -2.17
CA GLU A 82 0.07 8.92 -2.92
C GLU A 82 -0.06 9.64 -4.26
N ALA A 83 -0.04 10.98 -4.26
CA ALA A 83 -0.11 11.78 -5.48
C ALA A 83 1.02 11.44 -6.46
N SER A 84 2.25 11.34 -5.95
CA SER A 84 3.44 11.02 -6.77
C SER A 84 3.31 9.66 -7.46
N LEU A 85 2.80 8.64 -6.77
CA LEU A 85 2.59 7.31 -7.35
C LEU A 85 1.46 7.32 -8.38
N ILE A 86 0.35 8.00 -8.09
CA ILE A 86 -0.77 8.13 -9.04
C ILE A 86 -0.30 8.80 -10.34
N ASP A 87 0.41 9.92 -10.23
CA ASP A 87 0.93 10.64 -11.39
C ASP A 87 1.93 9.79 -12.17
N THR A 88 2.81 9.08 -11.46
CA THR A 88 3.79 8.18 -12.07
C THR A 88 3.12 7.02 -12.81
N PHE A 89 2.10 6.35 -12.25
CA PHE A 89 1.45 5.21 -12.91
C PHE A 89 0.58 5.64 -14.09
N ARG A 90 0.00 6.84 -14.03
CA ARG A 90 -0.72 7.41 -15.19
C ARG A 90 0.22 7.76 -16.32
N TYR A 91 1.42 8.25 -16.02
CA TYR A 91 2.42 8.59 -17.02
C TYR A 91 3.18 7.35 -17.54
N ILE A 92 3.46 6.39 -16.66
CA ILE A 92 4.20 5.15 -16.94
C ILE A 92 3.31 3.96 -16.54
N PRO A 93 2.57 3.36 -17.48
CA PRO A 93 1.58 2.34 -17.15
C PRO A 93 2.18 1.00 -16.68
N SER A 94 3.51 0.80 -16.75
CA SER A 94 4.14 -0.47 -16.35
C SER A 94 5.48 -0.26 -15.64
N PHE A 95 5.63 -0.85 -14.45
CA PHE A 95 6.77 -0.71 -13.54
C PHE A 95 8.10 -1.21 -14.11
N ASN A 96 8.06 -2.28 -14.91
CA ASN A 96 9.27 -2.99 -15.34
C ASN A 96 10.07 -2.24 -16.43
N LYS A 97 9.55 -1.10 -16.90
CA LYS A 97 10.25 -0.25 -17.89
C LYS A 97 11.34 0.63 -17.27
N PHE A 98 11.28 0.95 -15.97
CA PHE A 98 12.12 2.00 -15.37
C PHE A 98 13.30 1.51 -14.50
N ALA A 99 13.19 0.33 -13.86
CA ALA A 99 14.15 -0.10 -12.83
C ALA A 99 15.61 -0.32 -13.30
N ARG A 100 15.87 -0.36 -14.61
CA ARG A 100 17.17 -0.78 -15.17
C ARG A 100 18.31 0.24 -15.03
N GLY A 101 17.99 1.51 -14.72
CA GLY A 101 18.98 2.60 -14.66
C GLY A 101 19.43 3.00 -13.25
N ASN A 102 18.83 2.45 -12.19
CA ASN A 102 19.10 2.90 -10.82
C ASN A 102 20.15 2.01 -10.14
N ILE A 103 21.29 2.61 -9.79
CA ILE A 103 22.36 1.95 -9.00
C ILE A 103 22.05 2.06 -7.50
N GLN A 104 21.46 3.18 -7.07
CA GLN A 104 21.08 3.39 -5.67
C GLN A 104 19.69 2.82 -5.40
N GLY A 105 19.56 2.02 -4.34
CA GLY A 105 18.25 1.63 -3.80
C GLY A 105 17.52 2.82 -3.16
N GLY A 106 16.21 2.70 -2.97
CA GLY A 106 15.46 3.71 -2.23
C GLY A 106 16.00 3.91 -0.81
N TYR A 107 15.98 5.15 -0.32
CA TYR A 107 16.38 5.47 1.05
C TYR A 107 15.50 4.73 2.07
N ASN A 108 16.12 4.14 3.10
CA ASN A 108 15.50 3.31 4.12
C ASN A 108 14.52 2.25 3.56
N SER A 109 14.79 1.68 2.38
CA SER A 109 13.88 0.69 1.78
C SER A 109 13.82 -0.62 2.57
N ILE A 110 14.84 -0.95 3.36
CA ILE A 110 14.80 -2.15 4.22
C ILE A 110 13.80 -1.95 5.36
N GLU A 111 13.85 -0.81 6.03
CA GLU A 111 13.02 -0.54 7.22
C GLU A 111 11.64 0.02 6.87
N LYS A 112 11.55 0.79 5.80
CA LYS A 112 10.38 1.61 5.43
C LYS A 112 9.93 1.39 3.99
N GLY A 113 10.47 0.40 3.28
CA GLY A 113 10.13 0.14 1.87
C GLY A 113 8.88 -0.73 1.71
N LEU A 114 8.81 -1.42 0.57
CA LEU A 114 7.70 -2.31 0.24
C LEU A 114 7.60 -3.44 1.25
N MET A 115 6.45 -3.57 1.90
CA MET A 115 6.19 -4.59 2.91
C MET A 115 4.75 -5.11 2.80
N SER A 116 4.59 -6.41 2.98
CA SER A 116 3.30 -7.01 3.29
C SER A 116 2.80 -6.54 4.66
N SER A 117 1.49 -6.67 4.90
CA SER A 117 0.95 -6.38 6.23
C SER A 117 1.55 -7.25 7.34
N ASN A 118 1.92 -8.49 7.04
CA ASN A 118 2.54 -9.38 8.02
C ASN A 118 3.95 -8.90 8.38
N GLU A 119 4.76 -8.46 7.41
CA GLU A 119 6.08 -7.89 7.69
C GLU A 119 5.97 -6.61 8.53
N ILE A 120 4.98 -5.76 8.23
CA ILE A 120 4.66 -4.57 9.03
C ILE A 120 4.35 -4.94 10.48
N ILE A 121 3.46 -5.92 10.69
CA ILE A 121 3.09 -6.41 12.02
C ILE A 121 4.34 -6.97 12.72
N SER A 122 5.13 -7.79 12.04
CA SER A 122 6.34 -8.40 12.60
C SER A 122 7.38 -7.35 13.02
N ILE A 123 7.60 -6.30 12.23
CA ILE A 123 8.57 -5.25 12.55
C ILE A 123 8.13 -4.42 13.75
N TYR A 124 6.86 -4.04 13.82
CA TYR A 124 6.37 -3.20 14.90
C TYR A 124 6.15 -3.94 16.22
N ASN A 125 5.96 -5.26 16.16
CA ASN A 125 5.87 -6.11 17.34
C ASN A 125 7.18 -6.83 17.67
N ALA A 126 8.26 -6.59 16.92
CA ALA A 126 9.55 -7.18 17.24
C ALA A 126 10.07 -6.65 18.58
N GLU A 127 10.49 -7.55 19.46
CA GLU A 127 11.22 -7.15 20.66
C GLU A 127 12.59 -6.58 20.27
N LEU A 128 12.98 -5.49 20.93
CA LEU A 128 14.34 -4.98 20.81
C LEU A 128 15.31 -6.06 21.32
N LEU A 129 16.28 -6.42 20.48
CA LEU A 129 17.40 -7.26 20.92
C LEU A 129 18.10 -6.54 22.08
N LYS A 130 18.07 -7.17 23.25
CA LYS A 130 18.78 -6.72 24.45
C LYS A 130 20.26 -7.08 24.37
#